data_AF-A0A1Z4NA72-F1
#
_entry.id   AF-A0A1Z4NA72-F1
#
_cell.length_a   1.000
_cell.length_b   1.000
_cell.length_c   1.000
_cell.angle_alpha   90.00
_cell.angle_beta   90.00
_cell.angle_gamma   90.00
#
_symmetry.space_group_name_H-M   'P 1'
#
loop_
_entity.id
_entity.type
_entity.pdbx_description
1 polymer ?
#
loop_
_entity_poly.entity_id
_entity_poly.type
_entity_poly.pdbx_seq_one_letter_code
_entity_poly.pdbx_strand_id
1 'polypeptide(L)'
;MLNSNTEEETLNINTNISKGETNYFFYILILYSIAVLYLIPYDLKLPYARFCLPLLTIILILQLGYYKSKLLIGDIIVVCLVLVVTIFNFSSYQLFRYSLPICLTAICFSGSPYIPIKRSYLVGLSWVSLASMIYQMLSYRRLEFDNSQRVALSNGDPNVSGLFMLLFFYLCVKIKFKPGIILALISTVFFLSRNYFLTLCIFFLLALLEKPLFKIFSKIHFSLIFLLANLFGLLVGEFFLNQVEVGFVYDTGASRLLSFNDKSNLVRFEANRFLINSYTNDLSLALKGYGENYESVFRPIGAIIHNSFLEVIAYTGIPLGVLYFFILLKVISGYCTQENLKYIFSYLFFCLFLHTGLQGVAPLLFISILAMSVETQKSNKIILFNNLEY
;
A
#
# COMPACT_ATOMS: atom_id res chain seq x y z
N MET A 1 27.27 -0.40 44.21
CA MET A 1 26.02 0.21 44.71
C MET A 1 25.93 1.58 44.05
N LEU A 2 25.01 1.93 43.16
CA LEU A 2 23.65 1.46 42.90
C LEU A 2 23.45 1.08 41.42
N ASN A 3 22.68 0.00 41.20
CA ASN A 3 22.03 -0.31 39.92
C ASN A 3 20.84 0.63 39.73
N SER A 4 20.81 1.37 38.63
CA SER A 4 19.57 1.98 38.13
C SER A 4 19.00 1.08 37.05
N ASN A 5 18.08 0.20 37.46
CA ASN A 5 17.19 -0.52 36.55
C ASN A 5 16.27 0.51 35.89
N THR A 6 16.53 0.86 34.64
CA THR A 6 15.51 1.45 33.76
C THR A 6 14.64 0.31 33.27
N GLU A 7 13.49 0.15 33.94
CA GLU A 7 12.37 -0.67 33.47
C GLU A 7 11.90 -0.11 32.12
N GLU A 8 12.15 -0.86 31.04
CA GLU A 8 11.42 -0.69 29.78
C GLU A 8 9.97 -1.11 30.03
N GLU A 9 9.09 -0.11 30.24
CA GLU A 9 7.64 -0.28 30.11
C GLU A 9 7.31 -0.71 28.69
N THR A 10 7.33 -2.02 28.48
CA THR A 10 6.74 -2.66 27.31
C THR A 10 5.22 -2.59 27.46
N LEU A 11 4.62 -1.71 26.66
CA LEU A 11 3.19 -1.54 26.52
C LEU A 11 2.59 -2.90 26.11
N ASN A 12 2.01 -3.59 27.10
CA ASN A 12 1.47 -4.94 26.98
C ASN A 12 0.13 -4.87 26.24
N ILE A 13 0.19 -4.79 24.90
CA ILE A 13 -0.98 -4.87 24.04
C ILE A 13 -1.49 -6.32 24.13
N ASN A 14 -2.70 -6.50 24.67
CA ASN A 14 -3.42 -7.77 24.76
C ASN A 14 -3.49 -8.47 23.38
N THR A 15 -2.49 -9.26 23.03
CA THR A 15 -2.55 -10.21 21.92
C THR A 15 -3.32 -11.43 22.41
N ASN A 16 -4.63 -11.46 22.18
CA ASN A 16 -5.47 -12.65 22.38
C ASN A 16 -5.15 -13.81 21.42
N ILE A 17 -4.02 -13.77 20.71
CA ILE A 17 -3.50 -14.93 19.97
C ILE A 17 -2.57 -15.64 20.94
N SER A 18 -3.03 -16.79 21.47
CA SER A 18 -2.19 -17.63 22.31
C SER A 18 -0.89 -17.95 21.54
N LYS A 19 0.26 -17.94 22.22
CA LYS A 19 1.55 -18.32 21.62
C LYS A 19 1.41 -19.73 21.02
N GLY A 20 1.21 -19.84 19.69
CA GLY A 20 1.11 -21.11 18.97
C GLY A 20 0.02 -21.18 17.89
N GLU A 21 -0.94 -20.27 17.84
CA GLU A 21 -2.04 -20.34 16.87
C GLU A 21 -1.64 -19.76 15.49
N THR A 22 -1.81 -20.56 14.43
CA THR A 22 -1.52 -20.13 13.06
C THR A 22 -2.70 -19.36 12.48
N ASN A 23 -2.50 -18.09 12.12
CA ASN A 23 -3.52 -17.26 11.47
C ASN A 23 -3.62 -17.60 9.97
N TYR A 24 -4.37 -18.65 9.62
CA TYR A 24 -4.51 -19.13 8.23
C TYR A 24 -5.02 -18.06 7.27
N PHE A 25 -5.96 -17.20 7.71
CA PHE A 25 -6.42 -16.07 6.92
C PHE A 25 -5.26 -15.17 6.50
N PHE A 26 -4.39 -14.81 7.45
CA PHE A 26 -3.27 -13.91 7.18
C PHE A 26 -2.25 -14.51 6.20
N TYR A 27 -1.97 -15.82 6.32
CA TYR A 27 -1.13 -16.53 5.34
C TYR A 27 -1.76 -16.46 3.94
N ILE A 28 -3.05 -16.79 3.82
CA ILE A 28 -3.75 -16.79 2.53
C ILE A 28 -3.89 -15.37 1.96
N LEU A 29 -4.08 -14.36 2.81
CA LEU A 29 -4.11 -12.95 2.41
C LEU A 29 -2.77 -12.51 1.80
N ILE A 30 -1.65 -12.87 2.42
CA ILE A 30 -0.31 -12.56 1.88
C ILE A 30 -0.07 -13.32 0.57
N LEU A 31 -0.43 -14.60 0.49
CA LEU A 31 -0.36 -15.37 -0.74
C LEU A 31 -1.16 -14.73 -1.86
N TYR A 32 -2.42 -14.41 -1.60
CA TYR A 32 -3.32 -13.74 -2.55
C TYR A 32 -2.69 -12.43 -3.02
N SER A 33 -2.19 -11.62 -2.09
CA SER A 33 -1.63 -10.33 -2.42
C SER A 33 -0.37 -10.44 -3.29
N ILE A 34 0.51 -11.39 -2.96
CA ILE A 34 1.72 -11.68 -3.72
C ILE A 34 1.38 -12.25 -5.10
N ALA A 35 0.41 -13.17 -5.18
CA ALA A 35 -0.02 -13.78 -6.44
C ALA A 35 -0.56 -12.73 -7.40
N VAL A 36 -1.46 -11.86 -6.94
CA VAL A 36 -2.07 -10.81 -7.76
C VAL A 36 -1.05 -9.75 -8.21
N LEU A 37 -0.15 -9.32 -7.33
CA LEU A 37 0.76 -8.23 -7.65
C LEU A 37 1.98 -8.69 -8.47
N TYR A 38 2.45 -9.92 -8.25
CA TYR A 38 3.74 -10.37 -8.79
C TYR A 38 3.67 -11.63 -9.65
N LEU A 39 2.68 -12.51 -9.51
CA LEU A 39 2.70 -13.82 -10.19
C LEU A 39 1.76 -13.89 -11.38
N ILE A 40 0.62 -13.21 -11.33
CA ILE A 40 -0.37 -13.19 -12.40
C ILE A 40 -0.09 -12.00 -13.31
N PRO A 41 0.24 -12.24 -14.60
CA PRO A 41 0.37 -11.18 -15.58
C PRO A 41 -0.92 -10.35 -15.72
N TYR A 42 -0.79 -9.02 -15.77
CA TYR A 42 -1.94 -8.10 -15.83
C TYR A 42 -2.70 -8.12 -17.16
N ASP A 43 -2.02 -8.50 -18.25
CA ASP A 43 -2.58 -8.69 -19.59
C ASP A 43 -3.67 -9.78 -19.63
N LEU A 44 -3.62 -10.76 -18.72
CA LEU A 44 -4.65 -11.82 -18.62
C LEU A 44 -6.02 -11.31 -18.14
N LYS A 45 -6.12 -10.08 -17.61
CA LYS A 45 -7.37 -9.43 -17.16
C LYS A 45 -8.30 -10.32 -16.32
N LEU A 46 -7.73 -11.26 -15.56
CA LEU A 46 -8.51 -12.20 -14.77
C LEU A 46 -9.29 -11.45 -13.69
N PRO A 47 -10.60 -11.71 -13.51
CA PRO A 47 -11.41 -11.09 -12.47
C PRO A 47 -11.16 -11.75 -11.11
N TYR A 48 -9.89 -11.90 -10.70
CA TYR A 48 -9.45 -12.60 -9.49
C TYR A 48 -10.17 -12.09 -8.24
N ALA A 49 -10.50 -10.80 -8.17
CA ALA A 49 -11.17 -10.21 -7.02
C ALA A 49 -12.58 -10.81 -6.82
N ARG A 50 -13.29 -11.17 -7.90
CA ARG A 50 -14.65 -11.76 -7.83
C ARG A 50 -14.67 -13.10 -7.12
N PHE A 51 -13.58 -13.86 -7.15
CA PHE A 51 -13.51 -15.21 -6.56
C PHE A 51 -12.67 -15.23 -5.28
N CYS A 52 -11.49 -14.59 -5.31
CA CYS A 52 -10.56 -14.64 -4.20
C CYS A 52 -11.03 -13.82 -2.99
N LEU A 53 -11.67 -12.67 -3.18
CA LEU A 53 -12.12 -11.85 -2.04
C LEU A 53 -13.29 -12.50 -1.28
N PRO A 54 -14.32 -13.08 -1.93
CA PRO A 54 -15.32 -13.89 -1.22
C PRO A 54 -14.70 -15.09 -0.50
N LEU A 55 -13.76 -15.80 -1.13
CA LEU A 55 -13.05 -16.92 -0.50
C LEU A 55 -12.28 -16.48 0.76
N LEU A 56 -11.55 -15.37 0.67
CA LEU A 56 -10.87 -14.76 1.82
C LEU A 56 -11.86 -14.40 2.94
N THR A 57 -13.05 -13.90 2.57
CA THR A 57 -14.12 -13.57 3.53
C THR A 57 -14.60 -14.82 4.26
N ILE A 58 -14.83 -15.92 3.55
CA ILE A 58 -15.21 -17.21 4.15
C ILE A 58 -14.14 -17.70 5.12
N ILE A 59 -12.87 -17.66 4.70
CA ILE A 59 -11.73 -18.07 5.55
C ILE A 59 -11.67 -17.21 6.81
N LEU A 60 -11.86 -15.90 6.69
CA LEU A 60 -11.88 -14.99 7.84
C LEU A 60 -13.01 -15.33 8.82
N ILE A 61 -14.23 -15.53 8.32
CA ILE A 61 -15.40 -15.89 9.14
C ILE A 61 -15.17 -17.21 9.86
N LEU A 62 -14.68 -18.24 9.15
CA LEU A 62 -14.35 -19.53 9.74
C LEU A 62 -13.29 -19.39 10.84
N GLN A 63 -12.25 -18.59 10.60
CA GLN A 63 -11.21 -18.33 11.58
C GLN A 63 -11.76 -17.62 12.83
N LEU A 64 -12.58 -16.58 12.65
CA LEU A 64 -13.21 -15.86 13.76
C LEU A 64 -14.13 -16.78 14.59
N GLY A 65 -14.89 -17.64 13.91
CA GLY A 65 -15.76 -18.63 14.56
C GLY A 65 -14.98 -19.68 15.34
N TYR A 66 -13.91 -20.22 14.74
CA TYR A 66 -13.05 -21.24 15.36
C TYR A 66 -12.34 -20.71 16.62
N TYR A 67 -11.74 -19.52 16.53
CA TYR A 67 -11.02 -18.92 17.64
C TYR A 67 -11.89 -18.11 18.60
N LYS A 68 -13.20 -18.00 18.35
CA LYS A 68 -14.15 -17.18 19.12
C LYS A 68 -13.64 -15.74 19.33
N SER A 69 -13.01 -15.19 18.30
CA SER A 69 -12.36 -13.89 18.38
C SER A 69 -13.36 -12.78 18.67
N LYS A 70 -13.06 -11.94 19.66
CA LYS A 70 -13.87 -10.76 19.98
C LYS A 70 -13.49 -9.62 19.06
N LEU A 71 -14.44 -9.15 18.26
CA LEU A 71 -14.30 -7.97 17.42
C LEU A 71 -14.75 -6.72 18.17
N LEU A 72 -14.13 -5.58 17.87
CA LEU A 72 -14.61 -4.30 18.38
C LEU A 72 -15.94 -3.95 17.71
N ILE A 73 -16.94 -3.56 18.50
CA ILE A 73 -18.27 -3.16 18.00
C ILE A 73 -18.15 -2.05 16.96
N GLY A 74 -17.23 -1.10 17.18
CA GLY A 74 -16.97 -0.02 16.21
C GLY A 74 -16.53 -0.52 14.83
N ASP A 75 -15.77 -1.62 14.75
CA ASP A 75 -15.36 -2.19 13.46
C ASP A 75 -16.54 -2.86 12.75
N ILE A 76 -17.42 -3.53 13.50
CA ILE A 76 -18.65 -4.12 12.97
C ILE A 76 -19.57 -3.02 12.41
N ILE A 77 -19.80 -1.96 13.19
CA ILE A 77 -20.65 -0.83 12.77
C ILE A 77 -20.13 -0.22 11.46
N VAL A 78 -18.82 0.04 11.39
CA VAL A 78 -18.20 0.67 10.22
C VAL A 78 -18.27 -0.25 9.00
N VAL A 79 -18.07 -1.56 9.16
CA VAL A 79 -18.29 -2.53 8.07
C VAL A 79 -19.73 -2.53 7.60
N CYS A 80 -20.71 -2.54 8.51
CA CYS A 80 -22.12 -2.43 8.15
C CYS A 80 -22.39 -1.14 7.36
N LEU A 81 -21.82 0.00 7.78
CA LEU A 81 -21.96 1.27 7.05
C LEU A 81 -21.35 1.19 5.65
N VAL A 82 -20.15 0.61 5.49
CA VAL A 82 -19.53 0.40 4.17
C VAL A 82 -20.44 -0.44 3.28
N LEU A 83 -20.98 -1.55 3.79
CA LEU A 83 -21.88 -2.42 3.03
C LEU A 83 -23.17 -1.70 2.64
N VAL A 84 -23.78 -0.94 3.55
CA VAL A 84 -24.99 -0.15 3.28
C VAL A 84 -24.73 0.89 2.18
N VAL A 85 -23.66 1.69 2.30
CA VAL A 85 -23.30 2.69 1.28
C VAL A 85 -22.99 2.02 -0.06
N THR A 86 -22.35 0.86 -0.05
CA THR A 86 -22.05 0.09 -1.27
C THR A 86 -23.32 -0.41 -1.95
N ILE A 87 -24.33 -0.87 -1.19
CA ILE A 87 -25.64 -1.30 -1.72
C ILE A 87 -26.38 -0.11 -2.35
N PHE A 88 -26.35 1.06 -1.72
CA PHE A 88 -27.01 2.25 -2.28
C PHE A 88 -26.31 2.84 -3.51
N ASN A 89 -25.04 2.50 -3.72
CA ASN A 89 -24.26 2.92 -4.89
C ASN A 89 -23.97 1.74 -5.85
N PHE A 90 -24.83 0.72 -5.87
CA PHE A 90 -24.63 -0.53 -6.61
C PHE A 90 -24.58 -0.30 -8.12
N SER A 91 -23.39 0.04 -8.62
CA SER A 91 -23.20 0.38 -10.03
C SER A 91 -21.95 -0.23 -10.64
N SER A 92 -21.06 -0.88 -9.87
CA SER A 92 -19.82 -1.38 -10.48
C SER A 92 -19.06 -2.50 -9.77
N TYR A 93 -18.36 -3.30 -10.59
CA TYR A 93 -17.27 -4.17 -10.13
C TYR A 93 -16.14 -3.37 -9.46
N GLN A 94 -15.98 -2.09 -9.80
CA GLN A 94 -14.94 -1.24 -9.20
C GLN A 94 -15.23 -0.98 -7.72
N LEU A 95 -16.46 -0.64 -7.34
CA LEU A 95 -16.85 -0.43 -5.95
C LEU A 95 -16.60 -1.69 -5.09
N PHE A 96 -16.86 -2.87 -5.63
CA PHE A 96 -16.54 -4.13 -4.96
C PHE A 96 -15.04 -4.28 -4.64
N ARG A 97 -14.15 -3.78 -5.51
CA ARG A 97 -12.68 -3.77 -5.30
C ARG A 97 -12.21 -2.77 -4.23
N TYR A 98 -13.07 -1.87 -3.76
CA TYR A 98 -12.80 -1.00 -2.61
C TYR A 98 -13.46 -1.51 -1.34
N SER A 99 -14.76 -1.78 -1.42
CA SER A 99 -15.59 -2.08 -0.25
C SER A 99 -15.21 -3.40 0.40
N LEU A 100 -15.00 -4.46 -0.36
CA LEU A 100 -14.70 -5.76 0.25
C LEU A 100 -13.28 -5.81 0.85
N PRO A 101 -12.21 -5.35 0.17
CA PRO A 101 -10.90 -5.24 0.78
C PRO A 101 -10.88 -4.41 2.05
N ILE A 102 -11.55 -3.25 2.08
CA ILE A 102 -11.53 -2.41 3.27
C ILE A 102 -12.34 -3.01 4.44
N CYS A 103 -13.42 -3.75 4.15
CA CYS A 103 -14.12 -4.53 5.17
C CYS A 103 -13.23 -5.64 5.75
N LEU A 104 -12.51 -6.38 4.89
CA LEU A 104 -11.53 -7.38 5.35
C LEU A 104 -10.44 -6.73 6.22
N THR A 105 -9.97 -5.54 5.84
CA THR A 105 -9.01 -4.77 6.63
C THR A 105 -9.58 -4.41 8.01
N ALA A 106 -10.80 -3.88 8.08
CA ALA A 106 -11.43 -3.49 9.35
C ALA A 106 -11.56 -4.67 10.32
N ILE A 107 -11.95 -5.85 9.81
CA ILE A 107 -12.20 -7.04 10.64
C ILE A 107 -10.90 -7.75 11.01
N CYS A 108 -10.04 -8.05 10.03
CA CYS A 108 -8.81 -8.80 10.29
C CYS A 108 -7.84 -8.06 11.21
N PHE A 109 -7.76 -6.73 11.06
CA PHE A 109 -6.85 -5.89 11.84
C PHE A 109 -7.58 -5.13 12.95
N SER A 110 -8.74 -5.62 13.39
CA SER A 110 -9.48 -5.07 14.53
C SER A 110 -8.60 -5.09 15.79
N GLY A 111 -8.40 -3.93 16.41
CA GLY A 111 -7.49 -3.76 17.56
C GLY A 111 -6.00 -3.76 17.20
N SER A 112 -5.65 -3.72 15.91
CA SER A 112 -4.27 -3.64 15.40
C SER A 112 -3.30 -4.70 15.97
N PRO A 113 -3.65 -6.00 15.92
CA PRO A 113 -2.80 -7.05 16.44
C PRO A 113 -1.53 -7.20 15.59
N TYR A 114 -0.40 -7.46 16.22
CA TYR A 114 0.76 -8.02 15.52
C TYR A 114 0.52 -9.51 15.25
N ILE A 115 0.64 -9.94 13.99
CA ILE A 115 0.29 -11.29 13.58
C ILE A 115 1.57 -12.09 13.30
N PRO A 116 1.86 -13.15 14.05
CA PRO A 116 3.03 -13.97 13.83
C PRO A 116 2.95 -14.71 12.49
N ILE A 117 4.05 -14.73 11.76
CA ILE A 117 4.17 -15.44 10.48
C ILE A 117 5.56 -16.06 10.32
N LYS A 118 5.59 -17.28 9.80
CA LYS A 118 6.82 -18.04 9.59
C LYS A 118 7.68 -17.35 8.53
N ARG A 119 8.92 -17.04 8.91
CA ARG A 119 9.90 -16.47 7.98
C ARG A 119 10.13 -17.34 6.75
N SER A 120 10.17 -18.66 6.90
CA SER A 120 10.40 -19.60 5.78
C SER A 120 9.33 -19.49 4.70
N TYR A 121 8.07 -19.31 5.11
CA TYR A 121 6.95 -19.08 4.20
C TYR A 121 7.14 -17.80 3.40
N LEU A 122 7.44 -16.68 4.07
CA LEU A 122 7.68 -15.39 3.41
C LEU A 122 8.90 -15.41 2.47
N VAL A 123 9.97 -16.09 2.86
CA VAL A 123 11.17 -16.28 2.02
C VAL A 123 10.83 -17.10 0.77
N GLY A 124 10.05 -18.18 0.91
CA GLY A 124 9.57 -18.97 -0.22
C GLY A 124 8.77 -18.13 -1.22
N LEU A 125 7.79 -17.36 -0.73
CA LEU A 125 7.01 -16.46 -1.57
C LEU A 125 7.88 -15.37 -2.23
N SER A 126 8.88 -14.87 -1.50
CA SER A 126 9.81 -13.85 -2.04
C SER A 126 10.68 -14.39 -3.16
N TRP A 127 11.11 -15.66 -3.10
CA TRP A 127 11.84 -16.31 -4.20
C TRP A 127 10.98 -16.46 -5.45
N VAL A 128 9.75 -16.94 -5.31
CA VAL A 128 8.82 -17.10 -6.44
C VAL A 128 8.51 -15.74 -7.06
N SER A 129 8.26 -14.72 -6.23
CA SER A 129 8.03 -13.35 -6.69
C SER A 129 9.24 -12.77 -7.42
N LEU A 130 10.46 -12.99 -6.89
CA LEU A 130 11.70 -12.53 -7.50
C LEU A 130 11.90 -13.14 -8.90
N ALA A 131 11.72 -14.46 -9.03
CA ALA A 131 11.82 -15.14 -10.32
C ALA A 131 10.78 -14.60 -11.32
N SER A 132 9.53 -14.44 -10.88
CA SER A 132 8.46 -13.88 -11.71
C SER A 132 8.74 -12.44 -12.16
N MET A 133 9.19 -11.56 -11.25
CA MET A 133 9.49 -10.17 -11.59
C MET A 133 10.70 -10.07 -12.53
N ILE A 134 11.74 -10.88 -12.35
CA ILE A 134 12.86 -10.93 -13.30
C ILE A 134 12.36 -11.36 -14.68
N TYR A 135 11.55 -12.42 -14.75
CA TYR A 135 10.94 -12.85 -16.01
C TYR A 135 10.11 -11.73 -16.64
N GLN A 136 9.26 -11.05 -15.86
CA GLN A 136 8.45 -9.94 -16.36
C GLN A 136 9.31 -8.77 -16.86
N MET A 137 10.37 -8.40 -16.14
CA MET A 137 11.30 -7.35 -16.58
C MET A 137 12.06 -7.73 -17.87
N LEU A 138 12.28 -9.02 -18.11
CA LEU A 138 12.91 -9.50 -19.34
C LEU A 138 11.92 -9.52 -20.52
N SER A 139 10.70 -9.99 -20.29
CA SER A 139 9.67 -10.16 -21.32
C SER A 139 8.95 -8.86 -21.69
N TYR A 140 8.62 -8.02 -20.70
CA TYR A 140 7.83 -6.79 -20.89
C TYR A 140 8.76 -5.57 -21.01
N ARG A 141 9.50 -5.49 -22.12
CA ARG A 141 10.27 -4.29 -22.51
C ARG A 141 9.38 -3.35 -23.34
N ARG A 142 9.26 -2.10 -22.90
CA ARG A 142 8.25 -1.14 -23.41
C ARG A 142 8.64 -0.45 -24.73
N LEU A 143 9.15 -1.21 -25.71
CA LEU A 143 9.45 -0.64 -27.05
C LEU A 143 8.20 -0.11 -27.77
N GLU A 144 7.00 -0.59 -27.43
CA GLU A 144 5.79 -0.35 -28.23
C GLU A 144 4.85 0.76 -27.72
N PHE A 145 5.00 1.30 -26.51
CA PHE A 145 3.96 2.17 -25.92
C PHE A 145 4.29 3.68 -25.89
N ASP A 146 5.56 4.03 -25.72
CA ASP A 146 6.01 5.44 -25.61
C ASP A 146 7.36 5.70 -26.28
N ASN A 147 7.81 4.78 -27.16
CA ASN A 147 9.16 4.76 -27.74
C ASN A 147 10.29 4.86 -26.68
N SER A 148 9.97 4.58 -25.39
CA SER A 148 10.95 4.65 -24.32
C SER A 148 11.55 3.26 -24.08
N GLN A 149 12.86 3.18 -23.86
CA GLN A 149 13.54 1.92 -23.53
C GLN A 149 13.29 1.47 -22.08
N ARG A 150 12.26 2.01 -21.40
CA ARG A 150 11.99 1.75 -19.99
C ARG A 150 11.46 0.33 -19.83
N VAL A 151 11.88 -0.31 -18.75
CA VAL A 151 11.36 -1.61 -18.34
C VAL A 151 10.13 -1.40 -17.47
N ALA A 152 9.14 -2.28 -17.60
CA ALA A 152 7.99 -2.34 -16.71
C ALA A 152 7.74 -3.80 -16.28
N LEU A 153 6.92 -3.99 -15.26
CA LEU A 153 6.30 -5.28 -14.99
C LEU A 153 5.12 -5.49 -15.95
N SER A 154 4.43 -6.63 -15.84
CA SER A 154 3.28 -6.98 -16.70
C SER A 154 2.14 -5.96 -16.68
N ASN A 155 2.08 -5.06 -15.69
CA ASN A 155 1.12 -3.95 -15.65
C ASN A 155 1.34 -2.90 -16.76
N GLY A 156 2.49 -2.93 -17.43
CA GLY A 156 2.80 -2.06 -18.55
C GLY A 156 3.05 -0.60 -18.19
N ASP A 157 3.00 -0.16 -16.92
CA ASP A 157 3.34 1.20 -16.47
C ASP A 157 4.55 1.16 -15.52
N PRO A 158 5.70 1.75 -15.89
CA PRO A 158 6.88 1.78 -15.04
C PRO A 158 6.67 2.46 -13.67
N ASN A 159 5.73 3.40 -13.55
CA ASN A 159 5.44 4.07 -12.28
C ASN A 159 4.65 3.14 -11.34
N VAL A 160 3.63 2.45 -11.86
CA VAL A 160 2.86 1.43 -11.11
C VAL A 160 3.74 0.22 -10.79
N SER A 161 4.65 -0.15 -11.70
CA SER A 161 5.72 -1.13 -11.42
C SER A 161 6.60 -0.71 -10.24
N GLY A 162 6.87 0.59 -10.12
CA GLY A 162 7.55 1.17 -8.95
C GLY A 162 6.79 0.95 -7.64
N LEU A 163 5.46 1.04 -7.62
CA LEU A 163 4.63 0.74 -6.45
C LEU A 163 4.80 -0.72 -6.02
N PHE A 164 4.71 -1.64 -6.98
CA PHE A 164 4.82 -3.08 -6.70
C PHE A 164 6.20 -3.41 -6.16
N MET A 165 7.24 -2.87 -6.78
CA MET A 165 8.60 -3.07 -6.29
C MET A 165 8.84 -2.43 -4.92
N LEU A 166 8.20 -1.29 -4.62
CA LEU A 166 8.27 -0.67 -3.30
C LEU A 166 7.66 -1.56 -2.21
N LEU A 167 6.49 -2.15 -2.45
CA LEU A 167 5.87 -3.09 -1.53
C LEU A 167 6.72 -4.35 -1.35
N PHE A 168 7.29 -4.86 -2.44
CA PHE A 168 8.22 -5.99 -2.39
C PHE A 168 9.49 -5.65 -1.61
N PHE A 169 10.05 -4.45 -1.80
CA PHE A 169 11.19 -3.94 -1.05
C PHE A 169 10.87 -3.89 0.45
N TYR A 170 9.73 -3.32 0.85
CA TYR A 170 9.31 -3.28 2.25
C TYR A 170 9.21 -4.68 2.86
N LEU A 171 8.57 -5.62 2.17
CA LEU A 171 8.49 -7.02 2.59
C LEU A 171 9.90 -7.61 2.78
N CYS A 172 10.77 -7.44 1.79
CA CYS A 172 12.14 -7.97 1.80
C CYS A 172 12.99 -7.38 2.92
N VAL A 173 12.86 -6.08 3.20
CA VAL A 173 13.54 -5.43 4.34
C VAL A 173 13.03 -6.01 5.65
N LYS A 174 11.71 -6.12 5.82
CA LYS A 174 11.08 -6.66 7.05
C LYS A 174 11.55 -8.09 7.37
N ILE A 175 11.69 -8.95 6.34
CA ILE A 175 12.15 -10.35 6.52
C ILE A 175 13.67 -10.54 6.36
N LYS A 176 14.42 -9.47 6.08
CA LYS A 176 15.87 -9.47 5.80
C LYS A 176 16.26 -10.34 4.61
N PHE A 177 15.49 -10.32 3.52
CA PHE A 177 15.75 -11.06 2.28
C PHE A 177 16.58 -10.22 1.30
N LYS A 178 17.91 -10.36 1.36
CA LYS A 178 18.87 -9.56 0.59
C LYS A 178 18.68 -9.60 -0.94
N PRO A 179 18.43 -10.75 -1.59
CA PRO A 179 18.27 -10.79 -3.05
C PRO A 179 17.14 -9.88 -3.54
N GLY A 180 16.01 -9.86 -2.84
CA GLY A 180 14.88 -8.99 -3.18
C GLY A 180 15.18 -7.51 -2.93
N ILE A 181 15.90 -7.17 -1.86
CA ILE A 181 16.38 -5.80 -1.60
C ILE A 181 17.25 -5.31 -2.76
N ILE A 182 18.21 -6.13 -3.21
CA ILE A 182 19.12 -5.78 -4.30
C ILE A 182 18.34 -5.56 -5.61
N LEU A 183 17.44 -6.48 -5.96
CA LEU A 183 16.59 -6.34 -7.17
C LEU A 183 15.79 -5.04 -7.13
N ALA A 184 15.18 -4.73 -5.99
CA ALA A 184 14.38 -3.53 -5.83
C ALA A 184 15.21 -2.23 -5.94
N LEU A 185 16.44 -2.22 -5.45
CA LEU A 185 17.32 -1.05 -5.61
C LEU A 185 17.75 -0.87 -7.07
N ILE A 186 18.15 -1.95 -7.74
CA ILE A 186 18.59 -1.91 -9.14
C ILE A 186 17.42 -1.52 -10.06
N SER A 187 16.18 -1.93 -9.74
CA SER A 187 15.02 -1.60 -10.57
C SER A 187 14.73 -0.10 -10.68
N THR A 188 15.28 0.74 -9.79
CA THR A 188 15.20 2.21 -9.93
C THR A 188 15.79 2.69 -11.26
N VAL A 189 16.91 2.07 -11.69
CA VAL A 189 17.59 2.35 -12.96
C VAL A 189 16.78 1.81 -14.14
N PHE A 190 16.15 0.65 -13.99
CA PHE A 190 15.37 0.03 -15.07
C PHE A 190 14.01 0.71 -15.31
N PHE A 191 13.30 1.06 -14.24
CA PHE A 191 11.97 1.67 -14.34
C PHE A 191 12.05 3.17 -14.62
N LEU A 192 13.13 3.84 -14.21
CA LEU A 192 13.29 5.31 -14.27
C LEU A 192 12.06 6.04 -13.70
N SER A 193 11.46 5.48 -12.63
CA SER A 193 10.32 6.07 -11.95
C SER A 193 10.81 7.05 -10.88
N ARG A 194 10.64 8.35 -11.15
CA ARG A 194 10.96 9.45 -10.21
C ARG A 194 10.36 9.20 -8.82
N ASN A 195 9.06 8.91 -8.77
CA ASN A 195 8.35 8.74 -7.51
C ASN A 195 8.91 7.56 -6.71
N TYR A 196 9.20 6.44 -7.38
CA TYR A 196 9.80 5.27 -6.74
C TYR A 196 11.19 5.57 -6.19
N PHE A 197 12.05 6.20 -6.99
CA PHE A 197 13.39 6.60 -6.58
C PHE A 197 13.38 7.54 -5.36
N LEU A 198 12.62 8.64 -5.43
CA LEU A 198 12.49 9.60 -4.33
C LEU A 198 11.92 8.95 -3.07
N THR A 199 10.96 8.04 -3.23
CA THR A 199 10.40 7.28 -2.11
C THR A 199 11.45 6.41 -1.42
N LEU A 200 12.34 5.74 -2.17
CA LEU A 200 13.44 4.99 -1.58
C LEU A 200 14.44 5.90 -0.86
N CYS A 201 14.77 7.07 -1.43
CA CYS A 201 15.60 8.06 -0.75
C CYS A 201 14.98 8.49 0.58
N ILE A 202 13.67 8.77 0.60
CA ILE A 202 12.93 9.11 1.83
C ILE A 202 12.94 7.93 2.80
N PHE A 203 12.71 6.70 2.33
CA PHE A 203 12.78 5.51 3.16
C PHE A 203 14.13 5.39 3.89
N PHE A 204 15.24 5.55 3.17
CA PHE A 204 16.58 5.48 3.78
C PHE A 204 16.85 6.66 4.72
N LEU A 205 16.42 7.88 4.36
CA LEU A 205 16.52 9.04 5.24
C LEU A 205 15.76 8.82 6.56
N LEU A 206 14.54 8.30 6.48
CA LEU A 206 13.72 7.94 7.65
C LEU A 206 14.34 6.81 8.46
N ALA A 207 14.99 5.84 7.81
CA ALA A 207 15.69 4.75 8.49
C ALA A 207 16.92 5.27 9.27
N LEU A 208 17.65 6.24 8.72
CA LEU A 208 18.79 6.88 9.39
C LEU A 208 18.34 7.77 10.56
N LEU A 209 17.23 8.49 10.38
CA LEU A 209 16.69 9.45 11.35
C LEU A 209 15.53 8.87 12.17
N GLU A 210 15.43 7.55 12.29
CA GLU A 210 14.25 6.86 12.85
C GLU A 210 13.94 7.34 14.28
N LYS A 211 14.95 7.39 15.15
CA LYS A 211 14.82 7.82 16.55
C LYS A 211 14.39 9.30 16.69
N PRO A 212 15.11 10.30 16.11
CA PRO A 212 14.72 11.70 16.28
C PRO A 212 13.35 12.00 15.64
N LEU A 213 13.05 11.42 14.48
CA LEU A 213 11.76 11.64 13.82
C LEU A 213 10.61 10.99 14.59
N PHE A 214 10.80 9.79 15.14
CA PHE A 214 9.76 9.16 15.96
C PHE A 214 9.40 10.00 17.19
N LYS A 215 10.37 10.65 17.86
CA LYS A 215 10.09 11.56 18.99
C LYS A 215 9.19 12.74 18.62
N ILE A 216 9.25 13.19 17.37
CA ILE A 216 8.43 14.29 16.85
C ILE A 216 7.06 13.74 16.44
N PHE A 217 7.04 12.72 15.59
CA PHE A 217 5.82 12.19 14.99
C PHE A 217 4.94 11.42 15.98
N SER A 218 5.49 10.82 17.03
CA SER A 218 4.69 10.12 18.06
C SER A 218 3.73 11.04 18.81
N LYS A 219 3.96 12.36 18.78
CA LYS A 219 3.10 13.36 19.40
C LYS A 219 1.92 13.80 18.51
N ILE A 220 1.92 13.39 17.25
CA ILE A 220 0.94 13.85 16.25
C ILE A 220 0.13 12.63 15.80
N HIS A 221 -1.19 12.75 15.84
CA HIS A 221 -2.07 11.68 15.36
C HIS A 221 -1.86 11.46 13.85
N PHE A 222 -1.68 10.20 13.41
CA PHE A 222 -1.37 9.89 12.02
C PHE A 222 -2.40 10.43 11.03
N SER A 223 -3.70 10.41 11.37
CA SER A 223 -4.75 11.00 10.54
C SER A 223 -4.51 12.49 10.23
N LEU A 224 -3.99 13.27 11.19
CA LEU A 224 -3.68 14.67 10.97
C LEU A 224 -2.51 14.81 9.99
N ILE A 225 -1.46 13.99 10.14
CA ILE A 225 -0.33 13.95 9.22
C ILE A 225 -0.82 13.60 7.80
N PHE A 226 -1.68 12.59 7.66
CA PHE A 226 -2.24 12.18 6.39
C PHE A 226 -3.03 13.31 5.70
N LEU A 227 -3.87 14.01 6.47
CA LEU A 227 -4.65 15.15 5.96
C LEU A 227 -3.73 16.30 5.52
N LEU A 228 -2.75 16.68 6.35
CA LEU A 228 -1.80 17.74 6.04
C LEU A 228 -0.92 17.38 4.83
N ALA A 229 -0.49 16.13 4.71
CA ALA A 229 0.30 15.66 3.57
C ALA A 229 -0.48 15.73 2.26
N ASN A 230 -1.76 15.32 2.26
CA ASN A 230 -2.60 15.43 1.07
C ASN A 230 -2.91 16.89 0.72
N LEU A 231 -3.21 17.73 1.72
CA LEU A 231 -3.39 19.17 1.50
C LEU A 231 -2.13 19.81 0.91
N PHE A 232 -0.96 19.48 1.46
CA PHE A 232 0.32 19.93 0.92
C PHE A 232 0.52 19.49 -0.53
N GLY A 233 0.23 18.22 -0.85
CA GLY A 233 0.29 17.71 -2.22
C GLY A 233 -0.61 18.47 -3.20
N LEU A 234 -1.83 18.84 -2.77
CA LEU A 234 -2.74 19.67 -3.57
C LEU A 234 -2.21 21.08 -3.77
N LEU A 235 -1.69 21.72 -2.71
CA LEU A 235 -1.10 23.06 -2.80
C LEU A 235 0.13 23.09 -3.71
N VAL A 236 0.98 22.06 -3.67
CA VAL A 236 2.12 21.91 -4.59
C VAL A 236 1.63 21.79 -6.03
N GLY A 237 0.59 20.99 -6.28
CA GLY A 237 0.00 20.87 -7.61
C GLY A 237 -0.58 22.20 -8.13
N GLU A 238 -1.28 22.93 -7.27
CA GLU A 238 -1.86 24.23 -7.60
C GLU A 238 -0.79 25.30 -7.87
N PHE A 239 0.27 25.33 -7.05
CA PHE A 239 1.44 26.17 -7.29
C PHE A 239 2.09 25.84 -8.64
N PHE A 240 2.29 24.55 -8.94
CA PHE A 240 2.89 24.12 -10.19
C PHE A 240 2.10 24.62 -11.41
N LEU A 241 0.78 24.43 -11.41
CA LEU A 241 -0.08 24.84 -12.52
C LEU A 241 -0.08 26.35 -12.78
N ASN A 242 0.12 27.16 -11.74
CA ASN A 242 0.00 28.61 -11.84
C ASN A 242 1.35 29.33 -12.00
N GLN A 243 2.46 28.71 -11.58
CA GLN A 243 3.75 29.40 -11.42
C GLN A 243 4.92 28.72 -12.14
N VAL A 244 4.75 27.51 -12.67
CA VAL A 244 5.84 26.75 -13.28
C VAL A 244 5.66 26.71 -14.80
N GLU A 245 6.60 27.31 -15.53
CA GLU A 245 6.62 27.30 -16.99
C GLU A 245 7.08 25.95 -17.53
N VAL A 246 6.18 25.21 -18.18
CA VAL A 246 6.49 23.86 -18.65
C VAL A 246 7.20 23.88 -20.00
N GLY A 247 8.39 23.25 -20.07
CA GLY A 247 9.13 23.07 -21.32
C GLY A 247 8.43 22.15 -22.31
N PHE A 248 8.66 22.35 -23.61
CA PHE A 248 7.98 21.64 -24.69
C PHE A 248 8.39 20.17 -24.89
N VAL A 249 9.56 19.75 -24.39
CA VAL A 249 10.16 18.44 -24.71
C VAL A 249 10.07 17.48 -23.53
N TYR A 250 9.51 16.28 -23.77
CA TYR A 250 9.43 15.20 -22.80
C TYR A 250 10.78 14.46 -22.71
N ASP A 251 11.47 14.55 -21.57
CA ASP A 251 12.76 13.87 -21.35
C ASP A 251 12.57 12.38 -21.04
N THR A 252 13.21 11.52 -21.82
CA THR A 252 13.20 10.05 -21.68
C THR A 252 14.49 9.48 -21.05
N GLY A 253 15.49 10.33 -20.78
CA GLY A 253 16.80 9.94 -20.24
C GLY A 253 16.89 9.90 -18.71
N ALA A 254 18.10 9.63 -18.19
CA ALA A 254 18.36 9.56 -16.74
C ALA A 254 18.21 10.92 -16.02
N SER A 255 18.39 12.03 -16.74
CA SER A 255 18.12 13.41 -16.29
C SER A 255 16.68 13.61 -15.84
N ARG A 256 15.75 12.80 -16.35
CA ARG A 256 14.35 12.76 -15.91
C ARG A 256 14.20 12.48 -14.42
N LEU A 257 15.14 11.77 -13.77
CA LEU A 257 15.05 11.53 -12.33
C LEU A 257 15.12 12.82 -11.50
N LEU A 258 15.72 13.88 -12.06
CA LEU A 258 15.96 15.16 -11.38
C LEU A 258 15.23 16.36 -12.03
N SER A 259 14.69 16.21 -13.24
CA SER A 259 13.82 17.21 -13.87
C SER A 259 12.39 17.09 -13.34
N PHE A 260 11.84 18.19 -12.81
CA PHE A 260 10.48 18.22 -12.25
C PHE A 260 9.45 18.93 -13.15
N ASN A 261 9.94 19.65 -14.15
CA ASN A 261 9.15 20.58 -14.94
C ASN A 261 8.79 20.00 -16.32
N ASP A 262 7.88 19.03 -16.34
CA ASP A 262 7.48 18.28 -17.54
C ASP A 262 5.97 18.23 -17.76
N LYS A 263 5.57 18.13 -19.04
CA LYS A 263 4.16 18.06 -19.47
C LYS A 263 3.35 16.95 -18.78
N SER A 264 4.01 15.85 -18.38
CA SER A 264 3.34 14.79 -17.64
C SER A 264 2.87 15.24 -16.26
N ASN A 265 3.61 16.07 -15.53
CA ASN A 265 3.19 16.57 -14.23
C ASN A 265 2.08 17.62 -14.36
N LEU A 266 2.12 18.45 -15.40
CA LEU A 266 1.05 19.41 -15.71
C LEU A 266 -0.30 18.71 -15.86
N VAL A 267 -0.38 17.72 -16.76
CA VAL A 267 -1.62 17.00 -17.05
C VAL A 267 -2.17 16.29 -15.80
N ARG A 268 -1.27 15.78 -14.94
CA ARG A 268 -1.64 15.13 -13.67
C ARG A 268 -2.27 16.09 -12.67
N PHE A 269 -1.71 17.27 -12.51
CA PHE A 269 -2.27 18.28 -11.62
C PHE A 269 -3.57 18.86 -12.18
N GLU A 270 -3.69 19.00 -13.50
CA GLU A 270 -4.95 19.38 -14.16
C GLU A 270 -6.07 18.38 -13.88
N ALA A 271 -5.80 17.07 -13.90
CA ALA A 271 -6.79 16.05 -13.50
C ALA A 271 -7.27 16.23 -12.05
N ASN A 272 -6.35 16.50 -11.12
CA ASN A 272 -6.69 16.73 -9.73
C ASN A 272 -7.61 17.96 -9.59
N ARG A 273 -7.27 19.07 -10.26
CA ARG A 273 -8.08 20.30 -10.29
C ARG A 273 -9.45 20.05 -10.94
N PHE A 274 -9.48 19.30 -12.04
CA PHE A 274 -10.72 18.94 -12.75
C PHE A 274 -11.67 18.14 -11.87
N LEU A 275 -11.18 17.15 -11.10
CA LEU A 275 -12.00 16.42 -10.13
C LEU A 275 -12.64 17.36 -9.12
N ILE A 276 -11.83 18.23 -8.50
CA ILE A 276 -12.29 19.16 -7.47
C ILE A 276 -13.41 20.05 -8.05
N ASN A 277 -13.16 20.66 -9.21
CA ASN A 277 -14.15 21.51 -9.89
C ASN A 277 -15.42 20.75 -10.27
N SER A 278 -15.31 19.50 -10.69
CA SER A 278 -16.48 18.68 -11.05
C SER A 278 -17.34 18.41 -9.82
N TYR A 279 -16.73 18.15 -8.67
CA TYR A 279 -17.46 17.85 -7.42
C TYR A 279 -18.04 19.10 -6.76
N THR A 280 -17.41 20.26 -6.93
CA THR A 280 -18.01 21.53 -6.47
C THR A 280 -19.24 21.90 -7.29
N ASN A 281 -19.28 21.50 -8.57
CA ASN A 281 -20.36 21.86 -9.49
C ASN A 281 -21.48 20.81 -9.55
N ASP A 282 -21.22 19.56 -9.18
CA ASP A 282 -22.21 18.47 -9.17
C ASP A 282 -22.12 17.66 -7.87
N LEU A 283 -23.03 17.95 -6.94
CA LEU A 283 -23.13 17.26 -5.65
C LEU A 283 -23.54 15.78 -5.82
N SER A 284 -24.39 15.47 -6.80
CA SER A 284 -24.81 14.08 -7.05
C SER A 284 -23.62 13.23 -7.49
N LEU A 285 -22.80 13.78 -8.38
CA LEU A 285 -21.53 13.17 -8.78
C LEU A 285 -20.56 13.05 -7.60
N ALA A 286 -20.43 14.08 -6.75
CA ALA A 286 -19.56 14.03 -5.58
C ALA A 286 -19.98 12.92 -4.59
N LEU A 287 -21.28 12.65 -4.45
CA LEU A 287 -21.80 11.61 -3.58
C LEU A 287 -21.62 10.20 -4.15
N LYS A 288 -21.78 10.02 -5.47
CA LYS A 288 -21.70 8.71 -6.13
C LYS A 288 -20.29 8.32 -6.59
N GLY A 289 -19.45 9.30 -6.88
CA GLY A 289 -18.21 9.08 -7.61
C GLY A 289 -18.44 8.84 -9.10
N TYR A 290 -17.35 8.77 -9.87
CA TYR A 290 -17.37 8.44 -11.29
C TYR A 290 -17.55 6.93 -11.54
N GLY A 291 -17.19 6.07 -10.58
CA GLY A 291 -17.38 4.62 -10.69
C GLY A 291 -16.74 4.05 -11.97
N GLU A 292 -17.55 3.38 -12.80
CA GLU A 292 -17.10 2.80 -14.09
C GLU A 292 -16.72 3.85 -15.13
N ASN A 293 -17.30 5.05 -15.03
CA ASN A 293 -17.03 6.15 -15.95
C ASN A 293 -15.71 6.86 -15.65
N TYR A 294 -14.99 6.49 -14.58
CA TYR A 294 -13.73 7.13 -14.23
C TYR A 294 -12.73 7.08 -15.39
N GLU A 295 -12.46 5.89 -15.94
CA GLU A 295 -11.48 5.78 -17.02
C GLU A 295 -11.93 6.52 -18.29
N SER A 296 -13.23 6.48 -18.62
CA SER A 296 -13.76 7.14 -19.83
C SER A 296 -13.74 8.67 -19.72
N VAL A 297 -13.82 9.23 -18.51
CA VAL A 297 -13.76 10.69 -18.29
C VAL A 297 -12.33 11.20 -18.22
N PHE A 298 -11.46 10.50 -17.49
CA PHE A 298 -10.11 11.00 -17.18
C PHE A 298 -9.06 10.64 -18.24
N ARG A 299 -9.22 9.51 -18.95
CA ARG A 299 -8.27 9.07 -19.98
C ARG A 299 -8.21 9.99 -21.22
N PRO A 300 -9.34 10.54 -21.74
CA PRO A 300 -9.31 11.48 -22.87
C PRO A 300 -8.63 12.81 -22.55
N ILE A 301 -8.64 13.23 -21.28
CA ILE A 301 -7.92 14.44 -20.80
C ILE A 301 -6.40 14.17 -20.71
N GLY A 302 -5.96 12.94 -21.02
CA GLY A 302 -4.58 12.50 -20.88
C GLY A 302 -4.17 12.25 -19.42
N ALA A 303 -5.13 12.24 -18.51
CA ALA A 303 -4.90 12.57 -17.12
C ALA A 303 -5.60 11.60 -16.16
N ILE A 304 -4.93 10.50 -15.80
CA ILE A 304 -5.32 9.73 -14.61
C ILE A 304 -4.98 10.59 -13.38
N ILE A 305 -5.84 10.61 -12.36
CA ILE A 305 -5.60 11.34 -11.11
C ILE A 305 -4.36 10.78 -10.41
N HIS A 306 -3.26 11.54 -10.35
CA HIS A 306 -2.01 11.10 -9.72
C HIS A 306 -1.90 11.55 -8.26
N ASN A 307 -2.94 11.23 -7.50
CA ASN A 307 -2.98 11.32 -6.05
C ASN A 307 -3.91 10.21 -5.57
N SER A 308 -3.40 9.23 -4.84
CA SER A 308 -4.17 8.04 -4.46
C SER A 308 -5.37 8.36 -3.56
N PHE A 309 -5.31 9.45 -2.78
CA PHE A 309 -6.45 9.89 -1.96
C PHE A 309 -7.59 10.40 -2.84
N LEU A 310 -7.29 11.35 -3.73
CA LEU A 310 -8.28 11.87 -4.69
C LEU A 310 -8.82 10.78 -5.60
N GLU A 311 -8.00 9.82 -5.99
CA GLU A 311 -8.41 8.75 -6.88
C GLU A 311 -9.43 7.81 -6.23
N VAL A 312 -9.23 7.42 -4.96
CA VAL A 312 -10.23 6.63 -4.21
C VAL A 312 -11.55 7.40 -4.13
N ILE A 313 -11.49 8.70 -3.82
CA ILE A 313 -12.67 9.57 -3.78
C ILE A 313 -13.34 9.65 -5.15
N ALA A 314 -12.56 9.77 -6.24
CA ALA A 314 -13.07 9.82 -7.60
C ALA A 314 -13.83 8.56 -7.99
N TYR A 315 -13.35 7.37 -7.59
CA TYR A 315 -14.02 6.10 -7.87
C TYR A 315 -15.25 5.86 -7.00
N THR A 316 -15.16 6.19 -5.71
CA THR A 316 -16.12 5.72 -4.69
C THR A 316 -17.15 6.77 -4.28
N GLY A 317 -16.88 8.05 -4.55
CA GLY A 317 -17.63 9.18 -4.01
C GLY A 317 -17.19 9.50 -2.57
N ILE A 318 -17.57 10.70 -2.12
CA ILE A 318 -17.18 11.22 -0.80
C ILE A 318 -17.64 10.31 0.36
N PRO A 319 -18.90 9.83 0.44
CA PRO A 319 -19.36 9.06 1.61
C PRO A 319 -18.59 7.76 1.81
N LEU A 320 -18.43 6.96 0.75
CA LEU A 320 -17.69 5.70 0.81
C LEU A 320 -16.19 5.95 0.97
N GLY A 321 -15.64 6.97 0.31
CA GLY A 321 -14.24 7.34 0.48
C GLY A 321 -13.90 7.78 1.91
N VAL A 322 -14.79 8.53 2.58
CA VAL A 322 -14.61 8.90 3.99
C VAL A 322 -14.58 7.66 4.90
N LEU A 323 -15.52 6.72 4.71
CA LEU A 323 -15.52 5.45 5.45
C LEU A 323 -14.26 4.63 5.16
N TYR A 324 -13.83 4.60 3.89
CA TYR A 324 -12.62 3.92 3.46
C TYR A 324 -11.39 4.46 4.19
N PHE A 325 -11.19 5.79 4.18
CA PHE A 325 -10.06 6.41 4.85
C PHE A 325 -10.16 6.36 6.36
N PHE A 326 -11.36 6.39 6.94
CA PHE A 326 -11.55 6.19 8.37
C PHE A 326 -10.98 4.83 8.81
N ILE A 327 -11.35 3.74 8.12
CA ILE A 327 -10.83 2.39 8.42
C ILE A 327 -9.30 2.36 8.19
N LEU A 328 -8.85 2.83 7.03
CA LEU A 328 -7.45 2.79 6.64
C LEU A 328 -6.55 3.50 7.66
N LEU A 329 -6.92 4.73 8.03
CA LEU A 329 -6.17 5.56 8.97
C LEU A 329 -6.20 4.98 10.38
N LYS A 330 -7.36 4.46 10.83
CA LYS A 330 -7.46 3.77 12.12
C LYS A 330 -6.46 2.61 12.20
N VAL A 331 -6.45 1.74 11.18
CA VAL A 331 -5.59 0.55 11.15
C VAL A 331 -4.11 0.93 11.06
N ILE A 332 -3.72 1.83 10.16
CA ILE A 332 -2.33 2.27 10.01
C ILE A 332 -1.83 2.97 11.29
N SER A 333 -2.67 3.81 11.92
CA SER A 333 -2.31 4.50 13.16
C SER A 333 -1.96 3.53 14.28
N GLY A 334 -2.66 2.39 14.37
CA GLY A 334 -2.34 1.34 15.35
C GLY A 334 -0.99 0.65 15.11
N TYR A 335 -0.41 0.78 13.92
CA TYR A 335 0.92 0.25 13.57
C TYR A 335 2.00 1.33 13.47
N CYS A 336 1.72 2.57 13.89
CA CYS A 336 2.67 3.68 13.85
C CYS A 336 3.71 3.60 14.97
N THR A 337 4.54 2.56 14.93
CA THR A 337 5.68 2.37 15.83
C THR A 337 6.98 2.91 15.24
N GLN A 338 8.01 3.06 16.06
CA GLN A 338 9.32 3.53 15.65
C GLN A 338 9.85 2.70 14.45
N GLU A 339 9.77 1.37 14.54
CA GLU A 339 10.24 0.48 13.49
C GLU A 339 9.46 0.65 12.18
N ASN A 340 8.15 0.89 12.28
CA ASN A 340 7.25 0.96 11.14
C ASN A 340 7.23 2.34 10.44
N LEU A 341 7.74 3.38 11.11
CA LEU A 341 7.71 4.77 10.66
C LEU A 341 8.28 4.93 9.25
N LYS A 342 9.45 4.34 8.98
CA LYS A 342 10.09 4.42 7.67
C LYS A 342 9.22 3.88 6.54
N TYR A 343 8.42 2.84 6.76
CA TYR A 343 7.53 2.28 5.72
C TYR A 343 6.29 3.17 5.53
N ILE A 344 5.70 3.65 6.63
CA ILE A 344 4.47 4.46 6.61
C ILE A 344 4.68 5.77 5.87
N PHE A 345 5.69 6.53 6.24
CA PHE A 345 5.89 7.87 5.69
C PHE A 345 6.42 7.85 4.25
N SER A 346 7.29 6.90 3.89
CA SER A 346 7.70 6.75 2.50
C SER A 346 6.54 6.25 1.62
N TYR A 347 5.68 5.35 2.11
CA TYR A 347 4.48 4.95 1.38
C TYR A 347 3.47 6.09 1.22
N LEU A 348 3.27 6.90 2.27
CA LEU A 348 2.44 8.10 2.20
C LEU A 348 2.96 9.06 1.13
N PHE A 349 4.27 9.35 1.11
CA PHE A 349 4.89 10.18 0.08
C PHE A 349 4.63 9.61 -1.33
N PHE A 350 4.82 8.30 -1.52
CA PHE A 350 4.54 7.66 -2.80
C PHE A 350 3.09 7.87 -3.27
N CYS A 351 2.13 7.77 -2.35
CA CYS A 351 0.70 7.92 -2.62
C CYS A 351 0.28 9.37 -2.98
N LEU A 352 1.07 10.38 -2.62
CA LEU A 352 0.79 11.78 -2.95
C LEU A 352 0.94 12.08 -4.44
N PHE A 353 1.84 11.36 -5.13
CA PHE A 353 2.26 11.64 -6.51
C PHE A 353 1.98 10.50 -7.49
N LEU A 354 1.34 9.41 -7.02
CA LEU A 354 0.88 8.34 -7.89
C LEU A 354 -0.52 7.88 -7.50
N HIS A 355 -1.22 7.43 -8.53
CA HIS A 355 -2.47 6.70 -8.48
C HIS A 355 -2.23 5.25 -8.00
N THR A 356 -3.28 4.48 -7.73
CA THR A 356 -3.33 3.06 -7.36
C THR A 356 -2.72 2.65 -6.01
N GLY A 357 -1.96 3.52 -5.34
CA GLY A 357 -1.32 3.23 -4.06
C GLY A 357 -2.33 2.79 -3.00
N LEU A 358 -3.46 3.47 -2.91
CA LEU A 358 -4.51 3.20 -1.92
C LEU A 358 -5.68 2.40 -2.52
N GLN A 359 -5.43 1.60 -3.55
CA GLN A 359 -6.48 0.86 -4.26
C GLN A 359 -6.25 -0.65 -4.29
N GLY A 360 -7.34 -1.41 -4.19
CA GLY A 360 -7.35 -2.86 -4.37
C GLY A 360 -6.41 -3.58 -3.39
N VAL A 361 -5.49 -4.37 -3.94
CA VAL A 361 -4.63 -5.30 -3.19
C VAL A 361 -3.39 -4.62 -2.59
N ALA A 362 -2.95 -3.48 -3.15
CA ALA A 362 -1.78 -2.74 -2.67
C ALA A 362 -1.89 -2.34 -1.18
N PRO A 363 -2.96 -1.68 -0.70
CA PRO A 363 -3.10 -1.33 0.72
C PRO A 363 -3.25 -2.57 1.62
N LEU A 364 -3.85 -3.67 1.13
CA LEU A 364 -3.92 -4.93 1.88
C LEU A 364 -2.53 -5.50 2.15
N LEU A 365 -1.68 -5.57 1.13
CA LEU A 365 -0.30 -6.04 1.30
C LEU A 365 0.48 -5.10 2.21
N PHE A 366 0.34 -3.79 2.01
CA PHE A 366 1.03 -2.79 2.82
C PHE A 366 0.71 -2.93 4.32
N ILE A 367 -0.58 -2.98 4.67
CA ILE A 367 -1.00 -3.19 6.07
C ILE A 367 -0.51 -4.53 6.60
N SER A 368 -0.55 -5.59 5.78
CA SER A 368 -0.02 -6.90 6.17
C SER A 368 1.49 -6.83 6.49
N ILE A 369 2.27 -6.03 5.76
CA ILE A 369 3.69 -5.78 6.06
C ILE A 369 3.88 -5.04 7.39
N LEU A 370 3.00 -4.09 7.72
CA LEU A 370 3.06 -3.38 9.01
C LEU A 370 2.67 -4.28 10.19
N ALA A 371 1.68 -5.15 9.98
CA ALA A 371 1.10 -6.01 11.01
C ALA A 371 1.91 -7.27 11.29
N MET A 372 2.75 -7.74 10.36
CA MET A 372 3.47 -8.99 10.55
C MET A 372 4.54 -8.90 11.65
N SER A 373 4.57 -9.92 12.49
CA SER A 373 5.69 -10.25 13.37
C SER A 373 6.40 -11.46 12.81
N VAL A 374 7.66 -11.29 12.40
CA VAL A 374 8.42 -12.35 11.74
C VAL A 374 9.05 -13.26 12.79
N GLU A 375 8.59 -14.51 12.87
CA GLU A 375 9.18 -15.50 13.77
C GLU A 375 10.64 -15.76 13.39
N THR A 376 11.58 -15.24 14.18
CA THR A 376 12.99 -15.58 14.05
C THR A 376 13.27 -16.92 14.72
N GLN A 377 13.70 -17.91 13.93
CA GLN A 377 14.18 -19.23 14.39
C GLN A 377 15.48 -19.13 15.22
N LYS A 378 15.48 -18.40 16.33
CA LYS A 378 16.62 -18.40 17.27
C LYS A 378 16.53 -19.47 18.36
N SER A 379 15.39 -20.15 18.54
CA SER A 379 15.20 -21.06 19.68
C SER A 379 15.60 -22.52 19.45
N ASN A 380 15.67 -23.03 18.22
CA ASN A 380 15.84 -24.48 18.01
C ASN A 380 17.28 -24.95 17.86
N LYS A 381 18.26 -24.04 17.65
CA LYS A 381 19.67 -24.44 17.65
C LYS A 381 20.20 -24.71 19.06
N ILE A 382 19.74 -23.97 20.08
CA ILE A 382 20.24 -24.15 21.46
C ILE A 382 19.73 -25.47 22.06
N ILE A 383 18.50 -25.90 21.72
CA ILE A 383 17.94 -27.16 22.23
C ILE A 383 18.59 -28.39 21.59
N LEU A 384 19.02 -28.31 20.31
CA LEU A 384 19.69 -29.44 19.67
C LEU A 384 21.12 -29.65 20.18
N PHE A 385 21.83 -28.58 20.57
CA PHE A 385 23.18 -28.67 21.13
C PHE A 385 23.19 -29.07 22.62
N ASN A 386 22.15 -28.72 23.39
CA ASN A 386 22.04 -29.15 24.78
C ASN A 386 21.59 -30.62 24.95
N ASN A 387 21.10 -31.27 23.88
CA ASN A 387 20.68 -32.66 23.89
C ASN A 387 21.71 -33.62 23.25
N LEU A 388 22.90 -33.13 22.92
CA LEU A 388 23.99 -33.91 22.32
C LEU A 388 25.23 -34.01 23.22
N GLU A 389 25.15 -33.57 24.47
CA GLU A 389 26.12 -33.94 25.51
C GLU A 389 25.62 -35.20 26.23
N TYR A 390 26.04 -36.37 25.70
CA TYR A 390 26.10 -37.64 26.42
C TYR A 390 27.55 -38.13 26.43
#